data_AF-A0A2D5QG38-F1
#
_entry.id   AF-A0A2D5QG38-F1
#
_cell.length_a   1.000
_cell.length_b   1.000
_cell.length_c   1.000
_cell.angle_alpha   90.00
_cell.angle_beta   90.00
_cell.angle_gamma   90.00
#
_symmetry.space_group_name_H-M   'P 1'
#
loop_
_entity.id
_entity.type
_entity.pdbx_description
1 polymer ?
#
loop_
_entity_poly.entity_id
_entity_poly.type
_entity_poly.pdbx_seq_one_letter_code
_entity_poly.pdbx_strand_id
1 'polypeptide(L)' 'MIARTKDCSICKDEKEVLYRCRYQGLKDWVFHCRKCLTDMKSKYEETYQYGGTWKSKKS' A
#
# COMPACT_ATOMS: atom_id res chain seq x y z
N MET A 1 21.64 -7.07 6.99
CA MET A 1 20.65 -6.24 7.72
C MET A 1 19.53 -5.91 6.72
N ILE A 2 18.37 -6.56 6.79
CA ILE A 2 17.26 -6.18 5.91
C ILE A 2 16.53 -5.05 6.62
N ALA A 3 16.78 -3.81 6.22
CA ALA A 3 15.84 -2.74 6.50
C ALA A 3 14.51 -3.17 5.87
N ARG A 4 13.59 -3.72 6.67
CA ARG A 4 12.21 -4.00 6.29
C ARG A 4 11.42 -2.69 6.26
N THR A 5 12.02 -1.62 5.74
CA THR A 5 11.31 -0.39 5.43
C THR A 5 10.35 -0.76 4.32
N LYS A 6 9.05 -0.77 4.65
CA LYS A 6 8.03 -0.97 3.64
C LYS A 6 8.00 0.32 2.82
N ASP A 7 8.36 0.21 1.55
CA ASP A 7 8.16 1.26 0.54
C ASP A 7 6.78 1.16 -0.09
N CYS A 8 6.29 2.27 -0.64
CA CYS A 8 5.15 2.22 -1.55
C CYS A 8 5.55 1.40 -2.79
N SER A 9 4.81 0.35 -3.13
CA SER A 9 5.18 -0.49 -4.29
C SER A 9 5.09 0.22 -5.64
N ILE A 10 4.45 1.39 -5.73
CA ILE A 10 4.34 2.21 -6.94
C ILE A 10 5.43 3.26 -7.02
N CYS A 11 5.46 4.19 -6.07
CA CYS A 11 6.41 5.31 -6.12
C CYS A 11 7.75 5.02 -5.44
N LYS A 12 7.90 3.85 -4.80
CA LYS A 12 9.11 3.42 -4.07
C LYS A 12 9.59 4.36 -2.96
N ASP A 13 8.80 5.37 -2.63
CA ASP A 13 9.06 6.26 -1.51
C ASP A 13 8.81 5.57 -0.16
N GLU A 14 9.68 5.86 0.78
CA GLU A 14 9.41 5.65 2.19
C GLU A 14 8.35 6.65 2.67
N LYS A 15 7.32 6.14 3.36
CA LYS A 15 6.26 6.96 3.95
C LYS A 15 5.99 6.48 5.38
N GLU A 16 5.65 7.42 6.25
CA GLU A 16 5.24 7.10 7.61
C GLU A 16 3.97 6.24 7.67
N VAL A 17 3.11 6.37 6.66
CA VAL A 17 1.84 5.66 6.58
C VAL A 17 1.71 5.01 5.20
N LEU A 18 1.47 3.70 5.21
CA LEU A 18 1.18 2.91 4.02
C LEU A 18 -0.10 2.13 4.21
N TYR A 19 -0.82 1.91 3.12
CA TYR A 19 -2.08 1.22 3.10
C TYR A 19 -1.88 -0.12 2.41
N ARG A 20 -2.21 -1.19 3.12
CA ARG A 20 -2.20 -2.55 2.58
C ARG A 20 -3.47 -2.76 1.78
N CYS A 21 -3.34 -3.11 0.51
CA CYS A 21 -4.48 -3.42 -0.34
C CYS A 21 -4.12 -4.48 -1.39
N ARG A 22 -5.13 -5.04 -2.02
CA ARG A 22 -5.02 -5.89 -3.22
C ARG A 22 -6.12 -5.47 -4.20
N TYR A 23 -5.87 -5.63 -5.48
CA TYR A 23 -6.79 -5.26 -6.55
C TYR A 23 -6.46 -6.08 -7.79
N GLN A 24 -7.32 -6.05 -8.81
CA GLN A 24 -7.09 -6.73 -10.10
C GLN A 24 -6.78 -8.23 -9.95
N GLY A 25 -7.31 -8.88 -8.90
CA GLY A 25 -7.04 -10.29 -8.63
C GLY A 25 -5.61 -10.60 -8.15
N LEU A 26 -4.85 -9.60 -7.70
CA LEU A 26 -3.55 -9.81 -7.07
C LEU A 26 -3.67 -10.81 -5.90
N LYS A 27 -2.85 -11.86 -5.95
CA LYS A 27 -2.75 -12.86 -4.87
C LYS A 27 -2.07 -12.26 -3.63
N ASP A 28 -1.06 -11.44 -3.87
CA ASP A 28 -0.26 -10.80 -2.82
C ASP A 28 -0.84 -9.45 -2.39
N TRP A 29 -0.66 -9.15 -1.10
CA TRP A 29 -0.98 -7.84 -0.54
C TRP A 29 0.16 -6.86 -0.78
N VAL A 30 -0.16 -5.72 -1.38
CA VAL A 30 0.79 -4.65 -1.65
C VAL A 30 0.58 -3.47 -0.72
N PHE A 31 1.61 -2.65 -0.55
CA PHE A 31 1.56 -1.42 0.25
C PHE A 31 1.63 -0.21 -0.66
N HIS A 32 0.71 0.73 -0.47
CA HIS A 32 0.66 1.99 -1.20
C HIS A 32 0.64 3.19 -0.27
N CYS A 33 1.26 4.28 -0.70
CA CYS A 33 1.07 5.57 -0.05
C CYS A 33 -0.34 6.11 -0.33
N ARG A 34 -0.78 7.13 0.41
CA ARG A 34 -2.10 7.74 0.22
C ARG A 34 -2.38 8.16 -1.22
N LYS A 35 -1.40 8.74 -1.92
CA LYS A 35 -1.55 9.19 -3.30
C LYS A 35 -1.84 8.02 -4.22
N CYS A 36 -0.92 7.07 -4.31
CA CYS A 36 -1.05 5.88 -5.16
C CYS A 36 -2.28 5.01 -4.79
N LEU A 37 -2.68 5.00 -3.51
CA LEU A 37 -3.89 4.32 -3.09
C LEU A 37 -5.12 4.92 -3.74
N THR A 38 -5.26 6.25 -3.77
CA THR A 38 -6.41 6.93 -4.38
C THR A 38 -6.50 6.62 -5.86
N ASP A 39 -5.37 6.66 -6.57
CA ASP A 39 -5.30 6.30 -7.99
C ASP A 39 -5.76 4.85 -8.22
N MET A 40 -5.23 3.90 -7.43
CA MET A 40 -5.59 2.48 -7.57
C MET A 40 -7.03 2.18 -7.16
N LYS A 41 -7.53 2.86 -6.12
CA LYS A 41 -8.90 2.71 -5.68
C LYS A 41 -9.88 3.17 -6.77
N SER A 42 -9.59 4.28 -7.44
CA SER A 42 -10.42 4.74 -8.56
C SER A 42 -10.29 3.85 -9.79
N LYS A 43 -9.10 3.27 -10.04
CA LYS A 43 -8.86 2.42 -11.22
C LYS A 43 -9.42 1.01 -11.07
N TYR A 44 -9.46 0.48 -9.85
CA TYR A 44 -9.83 -0.91 -9.57
C TYR A 44 -10.95 -1.04 -8.54
N GLU A 45 -11.86 -0.07 -8.47
CA GLU A 45 -12.91 0.02 -7.45
C GLU A 45 -13.66 -1.29 -7.24
N GLU A 46 -14.02 -1.99 -8.32
CA GLU A 46 -14.77 -3.25 -8.29
C GLU A 46 -14.02 -4.43 -7.66
N THR A 47 -12.69 -4.44 -7.75
CA THR A 47 -11.85 -5.55 -7.26
C THR A 47 -10.97 -5.16 -6.08
N TYR A 48 -11.03 -3.88 -5.70
CA TYR A 48 -10.21 -3.30 -4.66
C TYR A 48 -10.60 -3.84 -3.30
N GLN A 49 -9.61 -4.37 -2.58
CA GLN A 49 -9.77 -4.89 -1.24
C GLN A 49 -8.76 -4.25 -0.32
N TYR A 50 -9.27 -3.70 0.77
CA TYR A 50 -8.47 -3.05 1.80
C TYR A 50 -8.06 -4.06 2.88
N GLY A 51 -6.78 -4.05 3.22
CA GLY A 51 -6.16 -4.99 4.15
C GLY A 51 -5.61 -4.35 5.42
N GLY A 52 -5.72 -3.03 5.60
CA GLY A 52 -5.25 -2.33 6.81
C GLY A 52 -4.24 -1.21 6.52
N THR A 53 -3.89 -0.47 7.58
CA THR A 53 -2.90 0.60 7.51
C THR A 53 -1.67 0.19 8.30
N TRP A 54 -0.49 0.33 7.68
CA TRP A 54 0.79 0.24 8.35
C TRP A 54 1.30 1.64 8.68
N LYS A 55 1.83 1.81 9.89
CA LYS A 55 2.45 3.05 10.36
C LYS A 55 3.88 2.75 10.80
N SER A 56 4.84 3.53 10.34
CA SER A 56 6.27 3.36 10.64
C SER A 56 6.63 3.78 12.07
N LYS A 57 5.86 4.71 12.66
CA LYS A 57 6.05 5.14 14.05
C LYS A 57 5.70 4.02 15.02
N LYS A 58 6.71 3.37 15.60
CA LYS A 58 6.63 2.82 16.95
C LYS A 58 6.64 4.03 17.90
N SER A 59 5.54 4.23 18.62
CA SER A 59 5.53 5.10 19.80
C SER A 59 6.29 4.43 20.93
#